data_AF-A0AAU6BN93-F1
#
_entry.id   AF-A0AAU6BN93-F1
#
_cell.length_a   1.000
_cell.length_b   1.000
_cell.length_c   1.000
_cell.angle_alpha   90.00
_cell.angle_beta   90.00
_cell.angle_gamma   90.00
#
_symmetry.space_group_name_H-M   'P 1'
#
loop_
_entity.id
_entity.type
_entity.pdbx_description
1 polymer ?
#
loop_
_entity_poly.entity_id
_entity_poly.type
_entity_poly.pdbx_seq_one_letter_code
_entity_poly.pdbx_strand_id
1 'polypeptide(L)'
;MTRVLLLGIFVTGLSAQFVKPIGDALEGKAYLGGALLSLVGYVLYDQVKDLASSVRAPVRALVNSSQLGTFVSEAFEARKVEISFLGYTGETLYNTLYHRLENLLDSPGPTRRVSIRMLVPDFGAPMTVPSRVGNDDVPMDDPEFRKRVEQRCSEYDGILSDLAERLTATTRIVVECEYRLYPGIPRDKICIFNRERVLHGLYDLSARTRLNHLGPEFFDPKGYRTDLIVWSREGTSIAEATISTWNKHFDDLWLLARQPHWRQGTAV
;
A
#
# COMPACT_ATOMS: atom_id res chain seq x y z
N MET A 1 -24.49 -15.25 -14.58
CA MET A 1 -25.90 -15.73 -14.59
C MET A 1 -26.86 -14.67 -15.13
N THR A 2 -26.91 -13.45 -14.56
CA THR A 2 -27.84 -12.37 -14.97
C THR A 2 -27.72 -11.93 -16.44
N ARG A 3 -26.49 -11.80 -16.98
CA ARG A 3 -26.28 -11.43 -18.39
C ARG A 3 -26.83 -12.46 -19.40
N VAL A 4 -26.69 -13.75 -19.08
CA VAL A 4 -27.26 -14.86 -19.88
C VAL A 4 -28.78 -14.86 -19.79
N LEU A 5 -29.32 -14.50 -18.62
CA LEU A 5 -30.76 -14.39 -18.37
C LEU A 5 -31.39 -13.22 -19.15
N LEU A 6 -30.75 -12.05 -19.17
CA LEU A 6 -31.17 -10.89 -19.97
C LEU A 6 -31.17 -11.19 -21.48
N LEU A 7 -30.13 -11.89 -21.96
CA LEU A 7 -30.06 -12.34 -23.35
C LEU A 7 -31.17 -13.36 -23.67
N GLY A 8 -31.45 -14.29 -22.75
CA GLY A 8 -32.54 -15.24 -22.85
C GLY A 8 -33.91 -14.56 -22.96
N ILE A 9 -34.19 -13.60 -22.07
CA ILE A 9 -35.46 -12.83 -22.09
C ILE A 9 -35.60 -12.06 -23.41
N PHE A 10 -34.52 -11.45 -23.92
CA PHE A 10 -34.53 -10.77 -25.21
C PHE A 10 -34.87 -11.73 -26.36
N VAL A 11 -34.18 -12.87 -26.46
CA VAL A 11 -34.39 -13.86 -27.53
C VAL A 11 -35.79 -14.46 -27.47
N THR A 12 -36.29 -14.78 -26.28
CA THR A 12 -37.66 -15.30 -26.08
C THR A 12 -38.70 -14.23 -26.45
N GLY A 13 -38.51 -12.98 -26.03
CA GLY A 13 -39.40 -11.87 -26.34
C GLY A 13 -39.42 -11.50 -27.82
N LEU A 14 -38.29 -11.62 -28.52
CA LEU A 14 -38.20 -11.42 -29.97
C LEU A 14 -38.85 -12.59 -30.73
N SER A 15 -38.59 -13.83 -30.32
CA SER A 15 -39.14 -15.04 -30.97
C SER A 15 -40.67 -15.11 -30.84
N ALA A 16 -41.22 -14.65 -29.72
CA ALA A 16 -42.67 -14.55 -29.51
C ALA A 16 -43.38 -13.64 -30.52
N GLN A 17 -42.67 -12.71 -31.19
CA GLN A 17 -43.25 -11.86 -32.23
C GLN A 17 -43.44 -12.59 -33.56
N PHE A 18 -42.62 -13.60 -33.83
CA PHE A 18 -42.59 -14.31 -35.11
C PHE A 18 -43.20 -15.72 -35.03
N VAL A 19 -43.32 -16.29 -33.83
CA VAL A 19 -43.79 -17.65 -33.59
C VAL A 19 -45.10 -17.65 -32.77
N LYS A 20 -46.24 -17.81 -33.45
CA LYS A 20 -47.60 -17.77 -32.88
C LYS A 20 -47.79 -18.60 -31.58
N PRO A 21 -47.37 -19.88 -31.52
CA PRO A 21 -47.53 -20.69 -30.30
C PRO A 21 -46.86 -20.10 -29.05
N ILE A 22 -45.77 -19.35 -29.23
CA ILE A 22 -45.01 -18.73 -28.13
C ILE A 22 -45.67 -17.41 -27.72
N GLY A 23 -46.20 -16.64 -28.68
CA GLY A 23 -46.93 -15.39 -28.41
C GLY A 23 -48.31 -15.59 -27.76
N ASP A 24 -48.96 -16.74 -27.99
CA ASP A 24 -50.26 -17.07 -27.39
C ASP A 24 -50.12 -17.50 -25.92
N ALA A 25 -48.99 -18.12 -25.54
CA ALA A 25 -48.71 -18.55 -24.17
C ALA A 25 -48.35 -17.41 -23.19
N LEU A 26 -48.13 -16.18 -23.70
CA LEU A 26 -47.53 -15.07 -22.93
C LEU A 26 -48.37 -13.76 -22.94
N GLU A 27 -49.65 -13.81 -23.35
CA GLU A 27 -50.63 -12.70 -23.33
C GLU A 27 -50.19 -11.38 -24.00
N GLY A 28 -50.06 -11.44 -25.33
CA GLY A 28 -50.46 -10.37 -26.26
C GLY A 28 -50.40 -8.89 -25.83
N LYS A 29 -49.22 -8.29 -25.59
CA LYS A 29 -48.84 -6.85 -25.89
C LYS A 29 -47.68 -6.28 -25.07
N ALA A 30 -47.14 -6.99 -24.07
CA ALA A 30 -46.00 -6.52 -23.26
C ALA A 30 -44.60 -6.72 -23.91
N TYR A 31 -44.55 -7.33 -25.10
CA TYR A 31 -43.33 -7.95 -25.67
C TYR A 31 -42.24 -6.99 -26.14
N LEU A 32 -42.63 -5.91 -26.82
CA LEU A 32 -41.66 -4.96 -27.37
C LEU A 32 -40.94 -4.20 -26.26
N GLY A 33 -41.70 -3.75 -25.24
CA GLY A 33 -41.14 -3.07 -24.08
C GLY A 33 -40.18 -3.96 -23.29
N GLY A 34 -40.58 -5.19 -22.98
CA GLY A 34 -39.74 -6.12 -22.21
C GLY A 34 -38.47 -6.57 -22.94
N ALA A 35 -38.55 -6.86 -24.25
CA ALA A 35 -37.39 -7.20 -25.06
C ALA A 35 -36.42 -6.01 -25.20
N LEU A 36 -36.94 -4.81 -25.49
CA LEU A 36 -36.11 -3.61 -25.62
C LEU A 36 -35.44 -3.26 -24.28
N LEU A 37 -36.17 -3.33 -23.17
CA LEU A 37 -35.62 -3.12 -21.81
C LEU A 37 -34.56 -4.17 -21.46
N SER A 38 -34.74 -5.43 -21.87
CA SER A 38 -33.76 -6.49 -21.63
C SER A 38 -32.51 -6.31 -22.47
N LEU A 39 -32.62 -5.83 -23.71
CA LEU A 39 -31.49 -5.48 -24.56
C LEU A 39 -30.72 -4.27 -24.02
N VAL A 40 -31.44 -3.22 -23.62
CA VAL A 40 -30.84 -2.04 -22.96
C VAL A 40 -30.13 -2.47 -21.67
N GLY A 41 -30.79 -3.30 -20.84
CA GLY A 41 -30.19 -3.88 -19.64
C GLY A 41 -28.97 -4.76 -19.94
N TYR A 42 -28.97 -5.51 -21.04
CA TYR A 42 -27.85 -6.34 -21.48
C TYR A 42 -26.64 -5.49 -21.92
N VAL A 43 -26.89 -4.46 -22.75
CA VAL A 43 -25.85 -3.56 -23.25
C VAL A 43 -25.25 -2.72 -22.12
N LEU A 44 -26.10 -2.27 -21.19
CA LEU A 44 -25.66 -1.48 -20.04
C LEU A 44 -25.18 -2.33 -18.86
N TYR A 45 -25.30 -3.67 -18.90
CA TYR A 45 -25.01 -4.52 -17.75
C TYR A 45 -23.58 -4.34 -17.24
N ASP A 46 -22.61 -4.33 -18.15
CA ASP A 46 -21.20 -4.17 -17.78
C ASP A 46 -20.96 -2.76 -17.22
N GLN A 47 -21.57 -1.71 -17.80
CA GLN A 47 -21.46 -0.33 -17.31
C GLN A 47 -22.11 -0.14 -15.93
N VAL A 48 -23.27 -0.75 -15.69
CA VAL A 48 -23.96 -0.72 -14.40
C VAL A 48 -23.19 -1.52 -13.35
N LYS A 49 -22.58 -2.65 -13.73
CA LYS A 49 -21.74 -3.44 -12.84
C LYS A 49 -20.46 -2.68 -12.47
N ASP A 50 -19.82 -2.03 -13.44
CA ASP A 50 -18.65 -1.19 -13.22
C ASP A 50 -19.00 0.00 -12.32
N LEU A 51 -20.12 0.68 -12.58
CA LEU A 51 -20.62 1.76 -11.73
C LEU A 51 -20.93 1.26 -10.31
N ALA A 52 -21.65 0.15 -10.17
CA ALA A 52 -21.97 -0.44 -8.86
C ALA A 52 -20.70 -0.86 -8.09
N SER A 53 -19.67 -1.34 -8.79
CA SER A 53 -18.36 -1.64 -8.19
C SER A 53 -17.62 -0.37 -7.76
N SER A 54 -17.74 0.72 -8.53
CA SER A 54 -17.16 2.02 -8.19
C SER A 54 -17.83 2.71 -6.99
N VAL A 55 -19.11 2.41 -6.76
CA VAL A 55 -19.90 2.97 -5.63
C VAL A 55 -19.68 2.19 -4.33
N ARG A 56 -19.21 0.93 -4.38
CA ARG A 56 -18.79 0.20 -3.17
C ARG A 56 -17.51 0.81 -2.64
N ALA A 57 -17.62 1.62 -1.59
CA ALA A 57 -16.48 2.01 -0.79
C ALA A 57 -15.79 0.73 -0.26
N PRO A 58 -14.46 0.58 -0.45
CA PRO A 58 -13.75 -0.56 0.12
C PRO A 58 -13.94 -0.56 1.64
N VAL A 59 -14.06 -1.75 2.23
CA VAL A 59 -14.34 -1.96 3.68
C VAL A 59 -13.34 -1.23 4.58
N ARG A 60 -12.15 -0.90 4.06
CA ARG A 60 -11.13 -0.07 4.73
C ARG A 60 -10.56 0.98 3.78
N ALA A 61 -11.38 1.89 3.25
CA ALA A 61 -10.90 2.95 2.35
C ALA A 61 -9.83 3.87 2.99
N LEU A 62 -9.92 4.08 4.31
CA LEU A 62 -9.02 4.89 5.11
C LEU A 62 -8.65 4.13 6.39
N VAL A 63 -7.37 4.04 6.70
CA VAL A 63 -6.85 3.41 7.92
C VAL A 63 -5.81 4.28 8.58
N ASN A 64 -5.66 4.18 9.89
CA ASN A 64 -4.59 4.85 10.59
C ASN A 64 -3.29 4.06 10.48
N SER A 65 -2.15 4.75 10.47
CA SER A 65 -0.82 4.13 10.47
C SER A 65 -0.59 3.12 11.62
N SER A 66 -1.23 3.30 12.77
CA SER A 66 -1.22 2.32 13.87
C SER A 66 -1.80 0.95 13.48
N GLN A 67 -2.60 0.86 12.42
CA GLN A 67 -3.21 -0.37 11.92
C GLN A 67 -2.35 -1.12 10.90
N LEU A 68 -1.13 -0.64 10.60
CA LEU A 68 -0.18 -1.32 9.70
C LEU A 68 0.09 -2.78 10.12
N GLY A 69 0.03 -3.05 11.43
CA GLY A 69 0.07 -4.39 12.04
C GLY A 69 -0.76 -5.44 11.30
N THR A 70 -2.00 -5.09 10.99
CA THR A 70 -2.96 -5.97 10.35
C THR A 70 -2.56 -6.27 8.91
N PHE A 71 -2.09 -5.27 8.16
CA PHE A 71 -1.69 -5.44 6.76
C PHE A 71 -0.41 -6.26 6.61
N VAL A 72 0.57 -6.06 7.50
CA VAL A 72 1.74 -6.95 7.56
C VAL A 72 1.28 -8.38 7.86
N SER A 73 0.37 -8.55 8.83
CA SER A 73 -0.10 -9.88 9.19
C SER A 73 -0.77 -10.62 8.04
N GLU A 74 -1.67 -9.95 7.33
CA GLU A 74 -2.34 -10.47 6.12
C GLU A 74 -1.31 -10.77 5.00
N ALA A 75 -0.29 -9.93 4.82
CA ALA A 75 0.73 -10.16 3.79
C ALA A 75 1.53 -11.46 4.02
N PHE A 76 1.78 -11.83 5.29
CA PHE A 76 2.53 -13.03 5.69
C PHE A 76 1.70 -14.34 5.59
N GLU A 77 0.44 -14.27 5.19
CA GLU A 77 -0.35 -15.46 4.84
C GLU A 77 0.08 -16.03 3.47
N ALA A 78 0.81 -15.25 2.67
CA ALA A 78 1.35 -15.69 1.39
C ALA A 78 2.62 -16.55 1.54
N ARG A 79 2.87 -17.42 0.56
CA ARG A 79 4.13 -18.19 0.49
C ARG A 79 5.34 -17.30 0.15
N LYS A 80 5.12 -16.26 -0.66
CA LYS A 80 6.11 -15.24 -1.02
C LYS A 80 5.58 -13.90 -0.53
N VAL A 81 6.31 -13.27 0.38
CA VAL A 81 5.98 -11.98 0.97
C VAL A 81 6.89 -10.92 0.38
N GLU A 82 6.30 -9.83 -0.11
CA GLU A 82 7.03 -8.67 -0.64
C GLU A 82 6.48 -7.41 0.02
N ILE A 83 7.31 -6.72 0.81
CA ILE A 83 6.92 -5.48 1.48
C ILE A 83 7.85 -4.38 1.02
N SER A 84 7.30 -3.29 0.52
CA SER A 84 8.05 -2.13 0.06
C SER A 84 7.54 -0.88 0.75
N PHE A 85 8.44 -0.11 1.35
CA PHE A 85 8.13 1.08 2.13
C PHE A 85 8.86 2.29 1.57
N LEU A 86 8.14 3.39 1.38
CA LEU A 86 8.72 4.71 1.13
C LEU A 86 8.17 5.67 2.18
N GLY A 87 9.05 6.29 2.96
CA GLY A 87 8.62 7.26 3.96
C GLY A 87 9.74 7.72 4.87
N TYR A 88 9.39 8.27 6.03
CA TYR A 88 10.35 8.94 6.91
C TYR A 88 11.38 7.98 7.54
N THR A 89 11.06 7.33 8.67
CA THR A 89 11.98 6.39 9.35
C THR A 89 11.55 4.93 9.22
N GLY A 90 10.31 4.68 8.82
CA GLY A 90 9.73 3.33 8.81
C GLY A 90 9.40 2.75 10.18
N GLU A 91 9.58 3.49 11.29
CA GLU A 91 9.46 3.01 12.68
C GLU A 91 8.21 2.14 12.94
N THR A 92 7.03 2.59 12.52
CA THR A 92 5.77 1.83 12.72
C THR A 92 5.78 0.49 11.98
N LEU A 93 6.33 0.47 10.76
CA LEU A 93 6.44 -0.74 9.96
C LEU A 93 7.54 -1.65 10.52
N TYR A 94 8.70 -1.09 10.87
CA TYR A 94 9.81 -1.78 11.54
C TYR A 94 9.32 -2.56 12.77
N ASN A 95 8.62 -1.91 13.70
CA ASN A 95 8.13 -2.58 14.93
C ASN A 95 7.23 -3.78 14.60
N THR A 96 6.38 -3.64 13.59
CA THR A 96 5.51 -4.72 13.15
C THR A 96 6.30 -5.84 12.49
N LEU A 97 7.23 -5.51 11.60
CA LEU A 97 8.08 -6.47 10.90
C LEU A 97 8.93 -7.26 11.88
N TYR A 98 9.53 -6.60 12.86
CA TYR A 98 10.33 -7.23 13.92
C TYR A 98 9.54 -8.37 14.58
N HIS A 99 8.35 -8.07 15.13
CA HIS A 99 7.53 -9.09 15.79
C HIS A 99 7.08 -10.20 14.82
N ARG A 100 6.76 -9.85 13.56
CA ARG A 100 6.32 -10.85 12.59
C ARG A 100 7.44 -11.77 12.15
N LEU A 101 8.65 -11.27 11.99
CA LEU A 101 9.84 -12.05 11.66
C LEU A 101 10.28 -12.91 12.86
N GLU A 102 10.25 -12.39 14.08
CA GLU A 102 10.51 -13.21 15.28
C GLU A 102 9.57 -14.41 15.36
N ASN A 103 8.27 -14.20 15.14
CA ASN A 103 7.28 -15.28 15.16
C ASN A 103 7.53 -16.36 14.10
N LEU A 104 8.25 -16.07 13.01
CA LEU A 104 8.59 -17.07 12.00
C LEU A 104 9.60 -18.11 12.49
N LEU A 105 10.37 -17.83 13.55
CA LEU A 105 11.29 -18.79 14.15
C LEU A 105 10.53 -19.99 14.73
N ASP A 106 9.41 -19.72 15.40
CA ASP A 106 8.60 -20.75 16.06
C ASP A 106 7.48 -21.28 15.16
N SER A 107 6.87 -20.39 14.37
CA SER A 107 5.65 -20.68 13.59
C SER A 107 5.74 -20.09 12.18
N PRO A 108 6.49 -20.74 11.28
CA PRO A 108 6.75 -20.21 9.93
C PRO A 108 5.52 -20.14 9.01
N GLY A 109 4.44 -20.87 9.34
CA GLY A 109 3.23 -20.93 8.53
C GLY A 109 3.51 -21.29 7.05
N PRO A 110 2.80 -20.65 6.10
CA PRO A 110 3.00 -20.90 4.66
C PRO A 110 4.20 -20.15 4.07
N THR A 111 4.73 -19.13 4.76
CA THR A 111 5.78 -18.25 4.25
C THR A 111 7.08 -19.02 3.98
N ARG A 112 7.69 -18.79 2.82
CA ARG A 112 8.98 -19.39 2.41
C ARG A 112 9.99 -18.38 1.90
N ARG A 113 9.52 -17.22 1.43
CA ARG A 113 10.38 -16.12 1.02
C ARG A 113 9.80 -14.80 1.50
N VAL A 114 10.64 -13.95 2.05
CA VAL A 114 10.29 -12.59 2.49
C VAL A 114 11.30 -11.62 1.89
N SER A 115 10.82 -10.59 1.20
CA SER A 115 11.64 -9.48 0.72
C SER A 115 11.07 -8.18 1.25
N ILE A 116 11.89 -7.44 1.99
CA ILE A 116 11.54 -6.16 2.61
C ILE A 116 12.46 -5.09 2.03
N ARG A 117 11.88 -4.06 1.42
CA ARG A 117 12.59 -2.93 0.82
C ARG A 117 12.17 -1.63 1.49
N MET A 118 13.12 -0.94 2.11
CA MET A 118 12.88 0.28 2.88
C MET A 118 13.57 1.47 2.19
N LEU A 119 12.79 2.42 1.67
CA LEU A 119 13.26 3.70 1.15
C LEU A 119 13.03 4.81 2.16
N VAL A 120 14.12 5.42 2.61
CA VAL A 120 14.12 6.54 3.55
C VAL A 120 14.90 7.73 2.95
N PRO A 121 14.63 8.98 3.36
CA PRO A 121 15.41 10.13 2.92
C PRO A 121 16.90 9.96 3.21
N ASP A 122 17.73 10.54 2.35
CA ASP A 122 19.13 10.77 2.68
C ASP A 122 19.25 11.86 3.74
N PHE A 123 19.30 11.46 5.00
CA PHE A 123 19.53 12.34 6.13
C PHE A 123 20.95 12.89 6.20
N GLY A 124 21.87 12.51 5.30
CA GLY A 124 23.18 13.14 5.16
C GLY A 124 23.11 14.54 4.51
N ALA A 125 22.10 14.80 3.68
CA ALA A 125 21.92 16.08 3.00
C ALA A 125 21.08 17.08 3.83
N PRO A 126 21.35 18.39 3.73
CA PRO A 126 20.47 19.42 4.30
C PRO A 126 19.05 19.29 3.77
N MET A 127 18.05 19.50 4.64
CA MET A 127 16.65 19.40 4.24
C MET A 127 15.73 20.34 5.02
N THR A 128 14.58 20.66 4.42
CA THR A 128 13.57 21.53 5.03
C THR A 128 12.87 20.85 6.20
N VAL A 129 12.70 19.53 6.15
CA VAL A 129 12.07 18.74 7.22
C VAL A 129 12.63 17.29 7.17
N PRO A 130 13.04 16.69 8.30
CA PRO A 130 13.09 17.29 9.63
C PRO A 130 14.10 18.43 9.75
N SER A 131 13.77 19.42 10.58
CA SER A 131 14.60 20.60 10.80
C SER A 131 14.29 21.23 12.15
N ARG A 132 15.14 22.13 12.64
CA ARG A 132 14.84 22.97 13.80
C ARG A 132 13.83 24.06 13.43
N VAL A 133 12.99 24.44 14.38
CA VAL A 133 12.17 25.65 14.28
C VAL A 133 13.07 26.87 14.58
N GLY A 134 13.27 27.70 13.56
CA GLY A 134 14.03 28.94 13.66
C GLY A 134 13.20 30.11 14.19
N ASN A 135 13.76 31.31 14.04
CA ASN A 135 13.01 32.54 14.30
C ASN A 135 11.83 32.66 13.32
N ASP A 136 10.73 33.25 13.79
CA ASP A 136 9.50 33.45 13.00
C ASP A 136 8.96 32.14 12.38
N ASP A 137 9.15 31.01 13.08
CA ASP A 137 8.72 29.67 12.66
C ASP A 137 9.32 29.18 11.32
N VAL A 138 10.44 29.77 10.88
CA VAL A 138 11.12 29.36 9.64
C VAL A 138 11.91 28.05 9.86
N PRO A 139 11.78 27.03 8.98
CA PRO A 139 12.57 25.81 9.09
C PRO A 139 14.07 26.10 8.90
N MET A 140 14.89 25.68 9.86
CA MET A 140 16.35 25.75 9.81
C MET A 140 16.94 24.35 9.86
N ASP A 141 17.75 23.97 8.86
CA ASP A 141 18.46 22.69 8.86
C ASP A 141 19.23 22.49 10.17
N ASP A 142 19.17 21.27 10.71
CA ASP A 142 19.84 20.90 11.95
C ASP A 142 20.58 19.56 11.74
N PRO A 143 21.90 19.60 11.47
CA PRO A 143 22.69 18.40 11.19
C PRO A 143 22.66 17.37 12.32
N GLU A 144 22.62 17.80 13.59
CA GLU A 144 22.59 16.89 14.74
C GLU A 144 21.24 16.18 14.84
N PHE A 145 20.14 16.90 14.59
CA PHE A 145 18.82 16.27 14.54
C PHE A 145 18.72 15.25 13.41
N ARG A 146 19.21 15.59 12.20
CA ARG A 146 19.25 14.66 11.06
C ARG A 146 20.08 13.42 11.36
N LYS A 147 21.27 13.60 11.93
CA LYS A 147 22.15 12.50 12.34
C LYS A 147 21.48 11.56 13.34
N ARG A 148 20.68 12.10 14.27
CA ARG A 148 19.89 11.28 15.20
C ARG A 148 18.79 10.48 14.50
N VAL A 149 18.12 11.07 13.52
CA VAL A 149 17.09 10.37 12.72
C VAL A 149 17.73 9.28 11.87
N GLU A 150 18.88 9.57 11.27
CA GLU A 150 19.70 8.63 10.53
C GLU A 150 20.14 7.44 11.37
N GLN A 151 20.63 7.70 12.58
CA GLN A 151 21.05 6.66 13.51
C GLN A 151 19.91 5.68 13.82
N ARG A 152 18.67 6.17 14.00
CA ARG A 152 17.51 5.29 14.18
C ARG A 152 17.25 4.40 12.97
N CYS A 153 17.37 4.95 11.75
CA CYS A 153 17.20 4.16 10.54
C CYS A 153 18.29 3.09 10.43
N SER A 154 19.54 3.43 10.76
CA SER A 154 20.66 2.48 10.85
C SER A 154 20.42 1.39 11.89
N GLU A 155 19.87 1.73 13.06
CA GLU A 155 19.52 0.76 14.12
C GLU A 155 18.43 -0.21 13.64
N TYR A 156 17.36 0.29 13.02
CA TYR A 156 16.28 -0.54 12.48
C TYR A 156 16.77 -1.48 11.37
N ASP A 157 17.60 -0.97 10.47
CA ASP A 157 18.22 -1.74 9.39
C ASP A 157 19.09 -2.88 9.95
N GLY A 158 19.96 -2.56 10.92
CA GLY A 158 20.80 -3.54 11.60
C GLY A 158 19.97 -4.67 12.22
N ILE A 159 18.97 -4.32 13.04
CA ILE A 159 18.14 -5.31 13.74
C ILE A 159 17.36 -6.20 12.76
N LEU A 160 16.74 -5.62 11.73
CA LEU A 160 15.99 -6.41 10.74
C LEU A 160 16.90 -7.31 9.91
N SER A 161 18.12 -6.85 9.60
CA SER A 161 19.08 -7.65 8.83
C SER A 161 19.65 -8.80 9.64
N ASP A 162 20.04 -8.57 10.89
CA ASP A 162 20.48 -9.64 11.79
C ASP A 162 19.39 -10.71 11.95
N LEU A 163 18.13 -10.28 12.08
CA LEU A 163 16.99 -11.18 12.16
C LEU A 163 16.75 -11.93 10.84
N ALA A 164 16.89 -11.26 9.70
CA ALA A 164 16.75 -11.87 8.37
C ALA A 164 17.84 -12.92 8.11
N GLU A 165 19.10 -12.61 8.44
CA GLU A 165 20.23 -13.54 8.36
C GLU A 165 20.00 -14.75 9.27
N ARG A 166 19.60 -14.52 10.52
CA ARG A 166 19.29 -15.60 11.48
C ARG A 166 18.17 -16.51 10.99
N LEU A 167 17.08 -15.94 10.47
CA LEU A 167 15.96 -16.72 9.91
C LEU A 167 16.41 -17.55 8.71
N THR A 168 17.19 -16.94 7.81
CA THR A 168 17.70 -17.61 6.60
C THR A 168 18.67 -18.74 6.95
N ALA A 169 19.49 -18.58 7.98
CA ALA A 169 20.45 -19.59 8.42
C ALA A 169 19.81 -20.73 9.23
N THR A 170 18.80 -20.46 10.05
CA THR A 170 18.25 -21.44 11.01
C THR A 170 16.94 -22.08 10.55
N THR A 171 16.28 -21.52 9.54
CA THR A 171 14.99 -22.01 9.05
C THR A 171 15.06 -22.36 7.56
N ARG A 172 13.92 -22.79 6.98
CA ARG A 172 13.76 -23.00 5.52
C ARG A 172 13.18 -21.77 4.80
N ILE A 173 13.16 -20.61 5.46
CA ILE A 173 12.65 -19.36 4.93
C ILE A 173 13.82 -18.49 4.50
N VAL A 174 13.78 -17.97 3.28
CA VAL A 174 14.74 -16.95 2.81
C VAL A 174 14.18 -15.57 3.13
N VAL A 175 14.91 -14.78 3.89
CA VAL A 175 14.52 -13.41 4.28
C VAL A 175 15.59 -12.43 3.82
N GLU A 176 15.18 -11.42 3.08
CA GLU A 176 16.04 -10.33 2.60
C GLU A 176 15.44 -9.01 3.10
N CYS A 177 16.23 -8.20 3.81
CA CYS A 177 15.86 -6.85 4.21
C CYS A 177 16.90 -5.87 3.67
N GLU A 178 16.46 -4.88 2.90
CA GLU A 178 17.33 -3.88 2.31
C GLU A 178 16.80 -2.48 2.62
N TYR A 179 17.71 -1.59 2.99
CA TYR A 179 17.49 -0.15 3.07
C TYR A 179 18.17 0.55 1.90
N ARG A 180 17.56 1.62 1.38
CA ARG A 180 18.15 2.55 0.42
C ARG A 180 17.74 3.99 0.71
N LEU A 181 18.58 4.92 0.26
CA LEU A 181 18.43 6.35 0.49
C LEU A 181 17.99 7.08 -0.79
N TYR A 182 16.94 7.88 -0.70
CA TYR A 182 16.50 8.77 -1.78
C TYR A 182 16.74 10.25 -1.44
N PRO A 183 17.03 11.11 -2.43
CA PRO A 183 17.18 12.54 -2.20
C PRO A 183 15.81 13.21 -1.97
N GLY A 184 15.68 14.02 -0.92
CA GLY A 184 14.51 14.86 -0.68
C GLY A 184 13.97 14.78 0.74
N ILE A 185 12.75 15.29 0.94
CA ILE A 185 12.03 15.29 2.22
C ILE A 185 10.95 14.20 2.27
N PRO A 186 10.61 13.68 3.46
CA PRO A 186 9.62 12.62 3.63
C PRO A 186 8.17 13.15 3.57
N ARG A 187 7.66 13.40 2.37
CA ARG A 187 6.27 13.88 2.16
C ARG A 187 5.25 12.75 2.23
N ASP A 188 5.58 11.63 1.59
CA ASP A 188 4.69 10.50 1.39
C ASP A 188 5.03 9.38 2.36
N LYS A 189 3.99 8.73 2.91
CA LYS A 189 4.08 7.45 3.61
C LYS A 189 3.40 6.39 2.74
N ILE A 190 4.20 5.49 2.18
CA ILE A 190 3.75 4.45 1.27
C ILE A 190 4.17 3.09 1.82
N CYS A 191 3.21 2.18 1.95
CA CYS A 191 3.47 0.77 2.21
C CYS A 191 2.81 -0.05 1.10
N ILE A 192 3.60 -0.85 0.39
CA ILE A 192 3.15 -1.76 -0.65
C ILE A 192 3.30 -3.18 -0.11
N PHE A 193 2.21 -3.94 -0.11
CA PHE A 193 2.16 -5.32 0.37
C PHE A 193 1.87 -6.26 -0.79
N ASN A 194 2.75 -7.24 -0.97
CA ASN A 194 2.74 -8.28 -2.00
C ASN A 194 2.51 -7.75 -3.42
N ARG A 195 2.88 -6.49 -3.68
CA ARG A 195 2.61 -5.75 -4.93
C ARG A 195 1.14 -5.63 -5.30
N GLU A 196 0.22 -6.03 -4.41
CA GLU A 196 -1.22 -6.13 -4.66
C GLU A 196 -2.05 -5.14 -3.82
N ARG A 197 -1.42 -4.53 -2.82
CA ARG A 197 -2.06 -3.55 -1.96
C ARG A 197 -1.13 -2.40 -1.67
N VAL A 198 -1.63 -1.18 -1.77
CA VAL A 198 -0.89 0.05 -1.48
C VAL A 198 -1.64 0.84 -0.41
N LEU A 199 -0.92 1.24 0.62
CA LEU A 199 -1.35 2.21 1.62
C LEU A 199 -0.58 3.49 1.41
N HIS A 200 -1.27 4.60 1.18
CA HIS A 200 -0.65 5.90 0.91
C HIS A 200 -1.25 6.98 1.80
N GLY A 201 -0.40 7.77 2.44
CA GLY A 201 -0.80 9.00 3.14
C GLY A 201 0.28 10.06 3.06
N LEU A 202 -0.08 11.27 3.49
CA LEU A 202 0.83 12.41 3.55
C LEU A 202 1.21 12.68 5.00
N TYR A 203 2.50 12.86 5.24
CA TYR A 203 2.96 13.30 6.54
C TYR A 203 2.53 14.75 6.81
N ASP A 204 2.20 15.05 8.08
CA ASP A 204 2.08 16.44 8.53
C ASP A 204 3.49 17.03 8.69
N LEU A 205 3.93 17.80 7.69
CA LEU A 205 5.24 18.44 7.68
C LEU A 205 5.34 19.62 8.66
N SER A 206 4.20 20.13 9.15
CA SER A 206 4.14 21.21 10.13
C SER A 206 4.18 20.71 11.57
N ALA A 207 4.10 19.38 11.76
CA ALA A 207 4.12 18.75 13.07
C ALA A 207 5.40 19.14 13.84
N ARG A 208 5.20 19.62 15.07
CA ARG A 208 6.29 20.07 15.93
C ARG A 208 6.56 19.11 17.07
N THR A 209 7.83 18.95 17.42
CA THR A 209 8.25 18.14 18.56
C THR A 209 9.37 18.81 19.34
N ARG A 210 9.41 18.54 20.64
CA ARG A 210 10.55 18.87 21.50
C ARG A 210 11.12 17.57 22.03
N LEU A 211 12.44 17.41 21.90
CA LEU A 211 13.12 16.22 22.44
C LEU A 211 13.18 16.25 23.96
N ASN A 212 13.34 17.45 24.53
CA ASN A 212 13.33 17.73 25.96
C ASN A 212 12.40 18.92 26.21
N HIS A 213 11.74 18.98 27.38
CA HIS A 213 10.78 20.07 27.69
C HIS A 213 11.38 21.48 27.57
N LEU A 214 12.67 21.63 27.85
CA LEU A 214 13.41 22.90 27.76
C LEU A 214 14.28 23.00 26.48
N GLY A 215 14.20 22.02 25.59
CA GLY A 215 15.00 21.96 24.37
C GLY A 215 14.40 22.75 23.20
N PRO A 216 15.17 22.89 22.10
CA PRO A 216 14.66 23.44 20.86
C PRO A 216 13.47 22.61 20.33
N GLU A 217 12.63 23.29 19.57
CA GLU A 217 11.53 22.67 18.83
C GLU A 217 11.99 22.31 17.42
N PHE A 218 11.44 21.24 16.88
CA PHE A 218 11.76 20.71 15.56
C PHE A 218 10.49 20.48 14.76
N PHE A 219 10.53 20.78 13.47
CA PHE A 219 9.61 20.20 12.49
C PHE A 219 9.98 18.72 12.33
N ASP A 220 9.11 17.82 12.78
CA ASP A 220 9.34 16.38 12.79
C ASP A 220 8.07 15.66 12.33
N PRO A 221 8.02 15.14 11.08
CA PRO A 221 6.82 14.54 10.50
C PRO A 221 6.45 13.23 11.20
N LYS A 222 5.71 13.34 12.30
CA LYS A 222 5.27 12.18 13.08
C LYS A 222 4.27 11.35 12.28
N GLY A 223 4.69 10.15 11.91
CA GLY A 223 3.89 9.26 11.05
C GLY A 223 2.91 8.32 11.75
N TYR A 224 2.87 8.29 13.09
CA TYR A 224 2.10 7.25 13.81
C TYR A 224 0.59 7.43 13.65
N ARG A 225 0.14 8.69 13.54
CA ARG A 225 -1.29 9.03 13.39
C ARG A 225 -1.67 9.39 11.95
N THR A 226 -0.77 9.24 10.99
CA THR A 226 -1.05 9.53 9.58
C THR A 226 -2.13 8.59 9.07
N ASP A 227 -3.19 9.16 8.50
CA ASP A 227 -4.22 8.42 7.79
C ASP A 227 -3.70 7.96 6.42
N LEU A 228 -4.04 6.73 6.06
CA LEU A 228 -3.58 6.03 4.88
C LEU A 228 -4.77 5.58 4.06
N ILE A 229 -4.82 6.00 2.81
CA ILE A 229 -5.77 5.54 1.82
C ILE A 229 -5.33 4.14 1.36
N VAL A 230 -6.25 3.19 1.37
CA VAL A 230 -5.98 1.79 0.98
C VAL A 230 -6.46 1.54 -0.44
N TRP A 231 -5.55 1.05 -1.28
CA TRP A 231 -5.82 0.55 -2.62
C TRP A 231 -5.54 -0.95 -2.66
N SER A 232 -6.51 -1.75 -3.09
CA SER A 232 -6.39 -3.22 -3.22
C SER A 232 -6.89 -3.70 -4.58
N ARG A 233 -6.30 -4.79 -5.09
CA ARG A 233 -6.70 -5.42 -6.36
C ARG A 233 -8.16 -5.90 -6.39
N GLU A 234 -8.79 -6.15 -5.23
CA GLU A 234 -10.23 -6.44 -5.12
C GLU A 234 -11.15 -5.24 -5.47
N GLY A 235 -10.60 -4.15 -6.01
CA GLY A 235 -11.29 -2.92 -6.36
C GLY A 235 -11.62 -2.78 -7.85
N THR A 236 -11.78 -1.52 -8.28
CA THR A 236 -12.07 -1.13 -9.67
C THR A 236 -10.81 -1.14 -10.55
N SER A 237 -10.97 -1.01 -11.87
CA SER A 237 -9.83 -0.82 -12.80
C SER A 237 -8.92 0.36 -12.43
N ILE A 238 -9.46 1.38 -11.76
CA ILE A 238 -8.71 2.53 -11.22
C ILE A 238 -7.78 2.09 -10.09
N ALA A 239 -8.24 1.20 -9.20
CA ALA A 239 -7.41 0.68 -8.12
C ALA A 239 -6.24 -0.14 -8.67
N GLU A 240 -6.47 -0.99 -9.68
CA GLU A 240 -5.41 -1.74 -10.35
C GLU A 240 -4.37 -0.83 -11.02
N ALA A 241 -4.83 0.20 -11.74
CA ALA A 241 -3.94 1.19 -12.36
C ALA A 241 -3.12 1.95 -11.32
N THR A 242 -3.72 2.30 -10.18
CA THR A 242 -3.06 2.99 -9.06
C THR A 242 -1.99 2.11 -8.42
N ILE A 243 -2.30 0.83 -8.15
CA ILE A 243 -1.34 -0.15 -7.62
C ILE A 243 -0.17 -0.34 -8.58
N SER A 244 -0.45 -0.50 -9.89
CA SER A 244 0.59 -0.63 -10.91
C SER A 244 1.50 0.60 -10.96
N THR A 245 0.91 1.80 -10.93
CA THR A 245 1.64 3.07 -10.92
C THR A 245 2.57 3.18 -9.71
N TRP A 246 2.08 2.86 -8.51
CA TRP A 246 2.90 2.92 -7.29
C TRP A 246 4.00 1.87 -7.25
N ASN A 247 3.72 0.65 -7.70
CA ASN A 247 4.75 -0.38 -7.83
C ASN A 247 5.86 0.08 -8.78
N LYS A 248 5.49 0.61 -9.96
CA LYS A 248 6.46 1.14 -10.93
C LYS A 248 7.26 2.29 -10.33
N HIS A 249 6.58 3.27 -9.72
CA HIS A 249 7.23 4.42 -9.10
C HIS A 249 8.23 4.00 -8.01
N PHE A 250 7.83 3.06 -7.14
CA PHE A 250 8.72 2.52 -6.12
C PHE A 250 9.94 1.83 -6.75
N ASP A 251 9.74 0.97 -7.74
CA ASP A 251 10.83 0.22 -8.37
C ASP A 251 11.80 1.16 -9.11
N ASP A 252 11.29 2.17 -9.83
CA ASP A 252 12.12 3.20 -10.48
C ASP A 252 12.97 3.96 -9.44
N LEU A 253 12.34 4.42 -8.35
CA LEU A 253 13.04 5.14 -7.29
C LEU A 253 14.04 4.24 -6.57
N TRP A 254 13.70 2.98 -6.32
CA TRP A 254 14.57 1.98 -5.71
C TRP A 254 15.85 1.77 -6.51
N LEU A 255 15.74 1.67 -7.84
CA LEU A 255 16.87 1.51 -8.75
C LEU A 255 17.81 2.72 -8.73
N LEU A 256 17.27 3.93 -8.56
CA LEU A 256 18.04 5.17 -8.49
C LEU A 256 18.56 5.50 -7.09
N ALA A 257 17.98 4.89 -6.05
CA ALA A 257 18.34 5.13 -4.66
C ALA A 257 19.71 4.54 -4.32
N ARG A 258 20.45 5.24 -3.45
CA ARG A 258 21.79 4.85 -3.03
C ARG A 258 21.74 3.85 -1.89
N GLN A 259 22.75 2.99 -1.79
CA GLN A 259 22.95 2.21 -0.57
C GLN A 259 23.28 3.15 0.61
N PRO A 260 22.77 2.86 1.81
CA PRO A 260 23.08 3.67 2.98
C PRO A 260 24.58 3.63 3.31
N HIS A 261 25.14 4.77 3.72
CA HIS A 261 26.55 4.86 4.08
C HIS A 261 26.92 3.97 5.29
N TRP A 262 25.96 3.72 6.20
CA TRP A 262 26.15 2.83 7.34
C TRP A 262 26.30 1.35 6.96
N ARG A 263 25.96 0.97 5.72
CA ARG A 263 26.23 -0.35 5.15
C ARG A 263 27.55 -0.45 4.39
N GLN A 264 28.19 0.68 4.08
CA GLN A 264 29.44 0.71 3.31
C GLN A 264 30.67 0.34 4.14
N GLY A 265 30.55 0.30 5.48
CA GLY A 265 31.63 -0.05 6.41
C GLY A 265 31.68 -1.52 6.85
N THR A 266 30.69 -2.34 6.49
CA THR A 266 30.57 -3.75 6.93
C THR A 266 31.12 -4.77 5.94
N ALA A 267 31.74 -4.33 4.85
CA ALA A 267 32.54 -5.21 3.99
C ALA A 267 33.93 -5.43 4.62
N VAL A 268 34.04 -6.46 5.47
CA VAL A 268 35.31 -7.05 5.90
C VAL A 268 35.31 -8.53 5.55
#